data_AF-A0A821M5X1-F1
#
_entry.id   AF-A0A821M5X1-F1
#
_cell.length_a   1.000
_cell.length_b   1.000
_cell.length_c   1.000
_cell.angle_alpha   90.00
_cell.angle_beta   90.00
_cell.angle_gamma   90.00
#
_symmetry.space_group_name_H-M   'P 1'
#
loop_
_entity.id
_entity.type
_entity.pdbx_description
1 polymer ?
#
loop_
_entity_poly.entity_id
_entity_poly.type
_entity_poly.pdbx_seq_one_letter_code
_entity_poly.pdbx_strand_id
1 'polypeptide(L)'
;GQSELFFSHFHIEQFTQLQSLTLINIENTFLEFILPNLNRLNHLRSFSFDTTEDYRMINKDYRLRFTQCKSILLNTCTNLLSQLKQLTLYNVQEMTLKSLSCLHHLKISECSTTELKRICSEIPQLKSFNACLQGDPIYIKDLSSLSNLTWLILKIDGTKTFLFFYIN
;
A
#
# COMPACT_ATOMS: atom_id res chain seq x y z
N GLY A 1 -6.45 -27.94 3.11
CA GLY A 1 -7.16 -28.77 2.13
C GLY A 1 -7.03 -28.23 0.72
N GLN A 2 -8.08 -27.56 0.21
CA GLN A 2 -8.10 -27.08 -1.19
C GLN A 2 -7.19 -25.89 -1.46
N SER A 3 -7.02 -24.99 -0.49
CA SER A 3 -6.04 -23.89 -0.56
C SER A 3 -4.61 -24.40 -0.66
N GLU A 4 -4.22 -25.36 0.17
CA GLU A 4 -2.89 -26.00 0.13
C GLU A 4 -2.60 -26.67 -1.22
N LEU A 5 -3.58 -27.38 -1.79
CA LEU A 5 -3.48 -27.98 -3.13
C LEU A 5 -3.37 -26.92 -4.24
N PHE A 6 -4.04 -25.78 -4.12
CA PHE A 6 -3.87 -24.68 -5.06
C PHE A 6 -2.45 -24.12 -4.97
N PHE A 7 -1.97 -23.84 -3.76
CA PHE A 7 -0.65 -23.25 -3.55
C PHE A 7 0.51 -24.19 -3.86
N SER A 8 0.34 -25.50 -3.76
CA SER A 8 1.36 -26.48 -4.18
C SER A 8 1.64 -26.46 -5.68
N HIS A 9 0.71 -25.92 -6.48
CA HIS A 9 0.86 -25.76 -7.93
C HIS A 9 0.97 -24.28 -8.34
N PHE A 10 0.89 -23.36 -7.38
CA PHE A 10 0.96 -21.93 -7.64
C PHE A 10 2.42 -21.48 -7.74
N HIS A 11 2.90 -21.36 -8.98
CA HIS A 11 4.19 -20.75 -9.29
C HIS A 11 3.96 -19.32 -9.76
N ILE A 12 4.26 -18.32 -8.93
CA ILE A 12 4.00 -16.92 -9.31
C ILE A 12 4.78 -16.50 -10.58
N GLU A 13 5.91 -17.15 -10.84
CA GLU A 13 6.76 -16.90 -12.01
C GLU A 13 6.07 -17.18 -13.34
N GLN A 14 5.02 -18.01 -13.34
CA GLN A 14 4.26 -18.32 -14.55
C GLN A 14 3.55 -17.07 -15.12
N PHE A 15 3.31 -16.05 -14.29
CA PHE A 15 2.65 -14.82 -14.69
C PHE A 15 3.66 -13.77 -15.20
N THR A 16 4.41 -14.13 -16.24
CA THR A 16 5.53 -13.32 -16.76
C THR A 16 5.13 -11.92 -17.24
N GLN A 17 3.87 -11.71 -17.62
CA GLN A 17 3.35 -10.41 -18.08
C GLN A 17 2.48 -9.70 -17.03
N LEU A 18 2.45 -10.18 -15.78
CA LEU A 18 1.59 -9.60 -14.75
C LEU A 18 2.02 -8.18 -14.40
N GLN A 19 1.14 -7.22 -14.63
CA GLN A 19 1.38 -5.80 -14.32
C GLN A 19 0.72 -5.34 -13.03
N SER A 20 -0.31 -6.04 -12.58
CA SER A 20 -1.08 -5.70 -11.39
C SER A 20 -1.38 -6.94 -10.57
N LEU A 21 -1.07 -6.88 -9.27
CA LEU A 21 -1.42 -7.92 -8.32
C LEU A 21 -2.20 -7.31 -7.15
N THR A 22 -3.35 -7.89 -6.86
CA THR A 22 -4.13 -7.57 -5.67
C THR A 22 -4.34 -8.84 -4.87
N LEU A 23 -3.85 -8.82 -3.64
CA LEU A 23 -3.99 -9.90 -2.67
C LEU A 23 -5.16 -9.54 -1.74
N ILE A 24 -6.22 -10.35 -1.77
CA ILE A 24 -7.45 -10.11 -0.98
C ILE A 24 -7.64 -11.25 0.00
N ASN A 25 -7.75 -10.94 1.30
CA ASN A 25 -8.05 -11.92 2.36
C ASN A 25 -7.12 -13.15 2.36
N ILE A 26 -5.84 -12.96 2.03
CA ILE A 26 -4.84 -14.03 2.01
C ILE A 26 -4.37 -14.34 3.44
N GLU A 27 -4.23 -15.63 3.77
CA GLU A 27 -3.66 -16.07 5.05
C GLU A 27 -2.15 -15.82 5.13
N ASN A 28 -1.64 -15.61 6.34
CA ASN A 28 -0.24 -15.25 6.57
C ASN A 28 0.73 -16.30 6.04
N THR A 29 0.41 -17.57 6.22
CA THR A 29 1.19 -18.70 5.71
C THR A 29 1.42 -18.58 4.21
N PHE A 30 0.44 -18.11 3.43
CA PHE A 30 0.58 -17.92 1.99
C PHE A 30 1.31 -16.64 1.60
N LEU A 31 1.26 -15.60 2.43
CA LEU A 31 2.05 -14.38 2.20
C LEU A 31 3.55 -14.67 2.21
N GLU A 32 4.00 -15.56 3.10
CA GLU A 32 5.40 -16.00 3.17
C GLU A 32 5.85 -16.73 1.89
N PHE A 33 4.94 -17.36 1.14
CA PHE A 33 5.25 -17.96 -0.17
C PHE A 33 5.15 -16.95 -1.32
N ILE A 34 4.13 -16.09 -1.33
CA ILE A 34 3.87 -15.16 -2.45
C ILE A 34 4.89 -14.02 -2.46
N LEU A 35 5.07 -13.34 -1.32
CA LEU A 35 5.78 -12.06 -1.26
C LEU A 35 7.25 -12.16 -1.66
N PRO A 36 8.05 -13.15 -1.21
CA PRO A 36 9.45 -13.25 -1.62
C PRO A 36 9.65 -13.43 -3.11
N ASN A 37 8.66 -14.00 -3.80
CA ASN A 37 8.73 -14.27 -5.22
C ASN A 37 8.21 -13.11 -6.09
N LEU A 38 7.70 -12.02 -5.51
CA LEU A 38 7.21 -10.87 -6.28
C LEU A 38 8.31 -10.19 -7.11
N ASN A 39 9.57 -10.24 -6.66
CA ASN A 39 10.69 -9.71 -7.44
C ASN A 39 10.89 -10.41 -8.78
N ARG A 40 10.36 -11.62 -8.95
CA ARG A 40 10.42 -12.37 -10.22
C ARG A 40 9.43 -11.83 -11.24
N LEU A 41 8.49 -10.99 -10.82
CA LEU A 41 7.51 -10.33 -11.69
C LEU A 41 8.05 -9.00 -12.21
N ASN A 42 8.91 -9.06 -13.23
CA ASN A 42 9.61 -7.89 -13.80
C ASN A 42 8.66 -6.82 -14.39
N HIS A 43 7.42 -7.20 -14.71
CA HIS A 43 6.41 -6.31 -15.27
C HIS A 43 5.45 -5.75 -14.22
N LEU A 44 5.57 -6.15 -12.95
CA LEU A 44 4.67 -5.69 -11.90
C LEU A 44 4.86 -4.18 -11.68
N ARG A 45 3.77 -3.42 -11.86
CA ARG A 45 3.71 -1.97 -11.67
C ARG A 45 2.67 -1.56 -10.63
N SER A 46 1.75 -2.44 -10.29
CA SER A 46 0.72 -2.20 -9.28
C SER A 46 0.70 -3.35 -8.28
N PHE A 47 0.79 -3.01 -6.99
CA PHE A 47 0.65 -3.96 -5.91
C PHE A 47 -0.34 -3.44 -4.87
N SER A 48 -1.27 -4.29 -4.47
CA SER A 48 -2.22 -4.02 -3.41
C SER A 48 -2.40 -5.25 -2.53
N PHE A 49 -2.39 -5.03 -1.22
CA PHE A 49 -2.88 -6.00 -0.25
C PHE A 49 -4.09 -5.36 0.42
N ASP A 50 -5.24 -6.02 0.35
CA ASP A 50 -6.50 -5.52 0.93
C ASP A 50 -7.21 -6.62 1.72
N THR A 51 -8.03 -6.19 2.66
CA THR A 51 -8.93 -7.05 3.41
C THR A 51 -10.34 -6.49 3.33
N THR A 52 -11.33 -7.36 3.19
CA THR A 52 -12.73 -6.93 3.15
C THR A 52 -13.17 -6.33 4.50
N GLU A 53 -14.12 -5.40 4.47
CA GLU A 53 -14.62 -4.74 5.70
C GLU A 53 -15.14 -5.75 6.73
N ASP A 54 -15.87 -6.78 6.27
CA ASP A 54 -16.34 -7.89 7.12
C ASP A 54 -15.18 -8.59 7.83
N TYR A 55 -14.07 -8.81 7.14
CA TYR A 55 -12.90 -9.47 7.71
C TYR A 55 -12.22 -8.59 8.78
N ARG A 56 -12.19 -7.28 8.57
CA ARG A 56 -11.65 -6.31 9.55
C ARG A 56 -12.48 -6.25 10.82
N MET A 57 -13.80 -6.36 10.70
CA MET A 57 -14.70 -6.34 11.86
C MET A 57 -14.63 -7.63 12.69
N ILE A 58 -14.45 -8.77 12.04
CA ILE A 58 -14.48 -10.08 12.69
C ILE A 58 -13.11 -10.46 13.26
N ASN A 59 -12.02 -10.06 12.61
CA ASN A 59 -10.68 -10.53 12.95
C ASN A 59 -9.77 -9.39 13.41
N LYS A 60 -9.64 -9.19 14.74
CA LYS A 60 -8.79 -8.15 15.34
C LYS A 60 -7.31 -8.23 14.94
N ASP A 61 -6.85 -9.38 14.44
CA ASP A 61 -5.45 -9.59 14.01
C ASP A 61 -5.18 -9.10 12.58
N TYR A 62 -6.17 -8.51 11.89
CA TYR A 62 -5.98 -7.99 10.53
C TYR A 62 -4.79 -7.01 10.44
N ARG A 63 -4.62 -6.16 11.47
CA ARG A 63 -3.51 -5.20 11.57
C ARG A 63 -2.13 -5.88 11.58
N LEU A 64 -2.04 -7.01 12.26
CA LEU A 64 -0.81 -7.81 12.35
C LEU A 64 -0.42 -8.34 10.97
N ARG A 65 -1.40 -8.83 10.19
CA ARG A 65 -1.16 -9.35 8.83
C ARG A 65 -0.65 -8.28 7.89
N PHE A 66 -1.24 -7.09 7.93
CA PHE A 66 -0.75 -5.94 7.15
C PHE A 66 0.69 -5.56 7.53
N THR A 67 1.02 -5.62 8.82
CA THR A 67 2.36 -5.29 9.32
C THR A 67 3.39 -6.33 8.86
N GLN A 68 3.03 -7.62 8.88
CA GLN A 68 3.87 -8.69 8.36
C GLN A 68 4.05 -8.60 6.85
N CYS A 69 2.97 -8.38 6.10
CA CYS A 69 3.04 -8.15 4.65
C CYS A 69 3.99 -6.99 4.31
N LYS A 70 3.86 -5.87 5.02
CA LYS A 70 4.76 -4.72 4.89
C LYS A 70 6.21 -5.13 5.19
N SER A 71 6.46 -5.79 6.32
CA SER A 71 7.81 -6.20 6.72
C SER A 71 8.48 -7.08 5.66
N ILE A 72 7.77 -8.10 5.15
CA ILE A 72 8.30 -8.98 4.09
C ILE A 72 8.54 -8.20 2.79
N LEU A 73 7.60 -7.34 2.40
CA LEU A 73 7.75 -6.51 1.19
C LEU A 73 8.96 -5.58 1.28
N LEU A 74 9.19 -4.94 2.43
CA LEU A 74 10.34 -4.07 2.66
C LEU A 74 11.67 -4.84 2.68
N ASN A 75 11.70 -6.00 3.34
CA ASN A 75 12.92 -6.77 3.53
C ASN A 75 13.31 -7.55 2.29
N THR A 76 12.34 -8.01 1.50
CA THR A 76 12.59 -8.95 0.41
C THR A 76 12.46 -8.30 -0.95
N CYS A 77 11.64 -7.25 -1.10
CA CYS A 77 11.23 -6.76 -2.43
C CYS A 77 11.75 -5.35 -2.77
N THR A 78 12.95 -4.98 -2.34
CA THR A 78 13.53 -3.64 -2.56
C THR A 78 13.57 -3.21 -4.03
N ASN A 79 13.95 -4.13 -4.94
CA ASN A 79 13.97 -3.86 -6.38
C ASN A 79 12.57 -3.67 -6.98
N LEU A 80 11.56 -4.36 -6.43
CA LEU A 80 10.19 -4.16 -6.87
C LEU A 80 9.68 -2.77 -6.51
N LEU A 81 10.03 -2.24 -5.34
CA LEU A 81 9.55 -0.94 -4.87
C LEU A 81 9.87 0.19 -5.86
N SER A 82 11.05 0.17 -6.49
CA SER A 82 11.50 1.23 -7.40
C SER A 82 10.78 1.24 -8.74
N GLN A 83 10.12 0.15 -9.14
CA GLN A 83 9.36 0.06 -10.39
C GLN A 83 7.84 0.20 -10.20
N LEU A 84 7.33 0.15 -8.97
CA LEU A 84 5.90 0.28 -8.70
C LEU A 84 5.42 1.70 -9.02
N LYS A 85 4.36 1.77 -9.82
CA LYS A 85 3.60 2.99 -10.13
C LYS A 85 2.40 3.16 -9.20
N GLN A 86 1.87 2.05 -8.68
CA GLN A 86 0.73 2.03 -7.77
C GLN A 86 1.02 1.12 -6.57
N LEU A 87 0.70 1.61 -5.39
CA LEU A 87 0.93 0.89 -4.15
C LEU A 87 -0.20 1.15 -3.16
N THR A 88 -0.78 0.08 -2.63
CA THR A 88 -1.69 0.14 -1.48
C THR A 88 -1.03 -0.50 -0.27
N LEU A 89 -0.97 0.26 0.83
CA LEU A 89 -0.41 -0.17 2.09
C LEU A 89 -1.38 0.11 3.23
N TYR A 90 -1.07 -0.51 4.37
CA TYR A 90 -1.73 -0.19 5.62
C TYR A 90 -1.18 1.09 6.22
N ASN A 91 0.14 1.18 6.44
CA ASN A 91 0.86 2.36 6.88
C ASN A 91 2.24 2.41 6.23
N VAL A 92 3.00 3.48 6.45
CA VAL A 92 4.35 3.67 5.87
C VAL A 92 5.44 3.79 6.94
N GLN A 93 5.11 3.56 8.20
CA GLN A 93 6.07 3.45 9.29
C GLN A 93 7.19 2.47 8.93
N GLU A 94 8.44 2.85 9.24
CA GLU A 94 9.67 2.07 8.96
C GLU A 94 10.01 1.86 7.48
N MET A 95 9.23 2.42 6.54
CA MET A 95 9.56 2.39 5.13
C MET A 95 10.46 3.56 4.72
N THR A 96 11.48 3.28 3.90
CA THR A 96 12.24 4.30 3.18
C THR A 96 11.49 4.69 1.91
N LEU A 97 10.77 5.81 1.94
CA LEU A 97 9.87 6.22 0.87
C LEU A 97 10.62 6.61 -0.42
N LYS A 98 11.88 7.04 -0.31
CA LYS A 98 12.76 7.28 -1.47
C LYS A 98 12.93 6.08 -2.40
N SER A 99 12.71 4.86 -1.91
CA SER A 99 12.74 3.65 -2.75
C SER A 99 11.58 3.60 -3.77
N LEU A 100 10.50 4.36 -3.55
CA LEU A 100 9.30 4.41 -4.37
C LEU A 100 9.41 5.48 -5.47
N SER A 101 10.54 5.55 -6.16
CA SER A 101 10.88 6.63 -7.09
C SER A 101 9.95 6.74 -8.30
N CYS A 102 9.34 5.63 -8.73
CA CYS A 102 8.39 5.61 -9.85
C CYS A 102 6.91 5.68 -9.42
N LEU A 103 6.64 5.86 -8.11
CA LEU A 103 5.29 5.78 -7.58
C LEU A 103 4.47 7.02 -7.91
N HIS A 104 3.34 6.82 -8.58
CA HIS A 104 2.39 7.89 -8.91
C HIS A 104 1.10 7.80 -8.10
N HIS A 105 0.74 6.60 -7.64
CA HIS A 105 -0.52 6.38 -6.94
C HIS A 105 -0.26 5.65 -5.62
N LEU A 106 -0.66 6.28 -4.51
CA LEU A 106 -0.46 5.72 -3.18
C LEU A 106 -1.78 5.71 -2.41
N LYS A 107 -2.14 4.54 -1.88
CA LYS A 107 -3.27 4.37 -0.96
C LYS A 107 -2.75 3.86 0.38
N ILE A 108 -3.11 4.52 1.48
CA ILE A 108 -2.71 4.16 2.84
C ILE A 108 -3.94 4.07 3.73
N SER A 109 -4.09 2.94 4.44
CA SER A 109 -5.28 2.69 5.27
C SER A 109 -5.19 3.28 6.68
N GLU A 110 -4.00 3.59 7.18
CA GLU A 110 -3.71 4.27 8.43
C GLU A 110 -2.47 5.15 8.25
N CYS A 111 -2.67 6.46 8.31
CA CYS A 111 -1.62 7.44 8.08
C CYS A 111 -1.65 8.48 9.21
N SER A 112 -0.56 8.59 9.94
CA SER A 112 -0.34 9.68 10.90
C SER A 112 0.03 10.97 10.18
N THR A 113 -0.11 12.10 10.87
CA THR A 113 0.30 13.42 10.35
C THR A 113 1.80 13.50 10.08
N THR A 114 2.62 12.79 10.86
CA THR A 114 4.07 12.67 10.64
C THR A 114 4.38 11.90 9.36
N GLU A 115 3.68 10.79 9.11
CA GLU A 115 3.83 10.03 7.87
C GLU A 115 3.38 10.82 6.66
N LEU A 116 2.28 11.57 6.77
CA LEU A 116 1.81 12.47 5.71
C LEU A 116 2.90 13.47 5.30
N LYS A 117 3.53 14.14 6.26
CA LYS A 117 4.64 15.07 6.00
C LYS A 117 5.81 14.38 5.30
N ARG A 118 6.16 13.18 5.75
CA ARG A 118 7.23 12.37 5.12
C ARG A 118 6.91 12.05 3.67
N ILE A 119 5.69 11.57 3.38
CA ILE A 119 5.23 11.28 2.02
C ILE A 119 5.33 12.52 1.12
N CYS A 120 4.87 13.66 1.61
CA CYS A 120 4.91 14.92 0.86
C CYS A 120 6.35 15.34 0.52
N SER A 121 7.29 15.11 1.44
CA SER A 121 8.71 15.46 1.23
C SER A 121 9.52 14.42 0.43
N GLU A 122 9.19 13.13 0.54
CA GLU A 122 10.00 12.04 -0.01
C GLU A 122 9.47 11.50 -1.36
N ILE A 123 8.19 11.72 -1.69
CA ILE A 123 7.54 11.24 -2.93
C ILE A 123 6.76 12.39 -3.63
N PRO A 124 7.41 13.49 -4.03
CA PRO A 124 6.74 14.66 -4.63
C PRO A 124 6.12 14.40 -6.01
N GLN A 125 6.46 13.28 -6.66
CA GLN A 125 5.93 12.86 -7.95
C GLN A 125 4.55 12.20 -7.90
N LEU A 126 3.94 12.07 -6.71
CA LEU A 126 2.60 11.49 -6.56
C LEU A 126 1.57 12.28 -7.35
N LYS A 127 0.77 11.55 -8.13
CA LYS A 127 -0.37 12.07 -8.91
C LYS A 127 -1.69 11.81 -8.21
N SER A 128 -1.81 10.71 -7.47
CA SER A 128 -2.96 10.45 -6.62
C SER A 128 -2.56 9.95 -5.24
N PHE A 129 -3.22 10.46 -4.22
CA PHE A 129 -3.00 10.05 -2.84
C PHE A 129 -4.34 9.81 -2.14
N ASN A 130 -4.49 8.62 -1.56
CA ASN A 130 -5.64 8.25 -0.74
C ASN A 130 -5.14 7.83 0.63
N ALA A 131 -5.57 8.52 1.68
CA ALA A 131 -5.17 8.18 3.04
C ALA A 131 -6.33 8.26 4.03
N CYS A 132 -6.35 7.31 4.96
CA CYS A 132 -7.11 7.47 6.20
C CYS A 132 -6.18 8.05 7.27
N LEU A 133 -6.40 9.31 7.62
CA LEU A 133 -5.63 10.04 8.61
C LEU A 133 -6.11 9.69 10.02
N GLN A 134 -5.17 9.31 10.89
CA GLN A 134 -5.41 9.16 12.32
C GLN A 134 -4.97 10.44 13.04
N GLY A 135 -5.90 11.09 13.74
CA GLY A 135 -5.62 12.27 14.57
C GLY A 135 -6.33 13.56 14.11
N ASP A 136 -5.89 14.68 14.67
CA ASP A 136 -6.56 15.98 14.53
C ASP A 136 -6.34 16.63 13.13
N PRO A 137 -7.41 17.03 12.40
CA PRO A 137 -7.33 17.70 11.10
C PRO A 137 -6.45 18.95 11.07
N ILE A 138 -6.23 19.62 12.21
CA ILE A 138 -5.53 20.93 12.29
C ILE A 138 -4.11 20.89 11.71
N TYR A 139 -3.51 19.70 11.56
CA TYR A 139 -2.15 19.52 11.06
C TYR A 139 -2.03 19.32 9.54
N ILE A 140 -3.14 19.27 8.79
CA ILE A 140 -3.14 19.23 7.31
C ILE A 140 -2.99 20.65 6.76
N LYS A 141 -1.93 21.36 7.15
CA LYS A 141 -1.72 22.77 6.73
C LYS A 141 -0.85 22.92 5.50
N ASP A 142 -0.14 21.87 5.08
CA ASP A 142 0.77 22.00 3.95
C ASP A 142 0.93 20.69 3.17
N LEU A 143 0.26 20.62 2.02
CA LEU A 143 0.45 19.60 0.97
C LEU A 143 1.11 20.21 -0.27
N SER A 144 1.64 21.44 -0.18
CA SER A 144 2.18 22.19 -1.34
C SER A 144 3.35 21.50 -2.04
N SER A 145 4.06 20.62 -1.31
CA SER A 145 5.16 19.81 -1.84
C SER A 145 4.71 18.69 -2.80
N LEU A 146 3.42 18.31 -2.78
CA LEU A 146 2.83 17.39 -3.74
C LEU A 146 2.28 18.15 -4.96
N SER A 147 3.13 18.92 -5.62
CA SER A 147 2.73 19.80 -6.74
C SER A 147 2.19 19.07 -7.97
N ASN A 148 2.48 17.76 -8.10
CA ASN A 148 1.98 16.92 -9.19
C ASN A 148 0.65 16.22 -8.85
N LEU A 149 0.11 16.45 -7.65
CA LEU A 149 -1.06 15.76 -7.17
C LEU A 149 -2.31 16.28 -7.88
N THR A 150 -2.96 15.40 -8.62
CA THR A 150 -4.22 15.69 -9.33
C THR A 150 -5.44 15.18 -8.56
N TRP A 151 -5.23 14.20 -7.68
CA TRP A 151 -6.30 13.52 -6.97
C TRP A 151 -5.92 13.27 -5.51
N LEU A 152 -6.77 13.73 -4.59
CA LEU A 152 -6.57 13.56 -3.16
C LEU A 152 -7.86 13.11 -2.48
N ILE A 153 -7.78 11.99 -1.75
CA ILE A 153 -8.82 11.51 -0.85
C ILE A 153 -8.23 11.43 0.55
N LEU A 154 -8.77 12.21 1.47
CA LEU A 154 -8.44 12.10 2.89
C LEU A 154 -9.69 11.72 3.68
N LYS A 155 -9.63 10.59 4.36
CA LYS A 155 -10.62 10.18 5.36
C LYS A 155 -10.04 10.48 6.73
N ILE A 156 -10.71 11.23 7.59
CA ILE A 156 -10.19 11.54 8.93
C ILE A 156 -10.90 10.65 9.95
N ASP A 157 -10.15 9.72 10.56
CA ASP A 157 -10.71 8.77 11.51
C ASP A 157 -11.29 9.50 12.74
N GLY A 158 -12.44 9.05 13.23
CA GLY A 158 -13.22 9.74 14.27
C GLY A 158 -14.15 10.85 13.77
N THR A 159 -14.11 11.22 12.49
CA THR A 159 -15.10 12.11 11.85
C THR A 159 -15.63 11.46 10.57
N LYS A 160 -16.92 11.60 10.23
CA LYS A 160 -17.44 11.18 8.92
C LYS A 160 -17.02 12.14 7.80
N THR A 161 -15.86 12.78 7.94
CA THR A 161 -15.40 13.82 7.03
C THR A 161 -14.47 13.20 6.00
N PHE A 162 -14.92 13.25 4.74
CA PHE A 162 -14.11 12.95 3.58
C PHE A 162 -13.76 14.28 2.92
N LEU A 163 -12.49 14.58 2.82
CA LEU A 163 -12.02 15.69 2.03
C LEU A 163 -11.59 15.16 0.67
N PHE A 164 -12.31 15.61 -0.36
CA PHE A 164 -11.98 15.35 -1.76
C PHE A 164 -11.39 16.61 -2.34
N PHE A 165 -10.15 16.55 -2.80
CA PHE A 165 -9.57 17.62 -3.59
C PHE A 165 -9.27 17.09 -4.99
N TYR A 166 -9.91 17.73 -5.97
CA TYR A 166 -9.49 17.66 -7.36
C TYR A 166 -8.62 18.89 -7.61
N ILE A 167 -7.36 18.67 -7.93
CA ILE A 167 -6.38 19.74 -8.14
C ILE A 167 -6.02 19.67 -9.63
N ASN A 168 -6.38 20.71 -10.38
CA ASN A 168 -6.15 20.82 -11.83
C ASN A 168 -4.67 21.03 -12.14
#